data_AF-A0A2R6LC77-F1
#
_entry.id   AF-A0A2R6LC77-F1
#
_cell.length_a   1.000
_cell.length_b   1.000
_cell.length_c   1.000
_cell.angle_alpha   90.00
_cell.angle_beta   90.00
_cell.angle_gamma   90.00
#
_symmetry.space_group_name_H-M   'P 1'
#
loop_
_entity.id
_entity.type
_entity.pdbx_description
1 polymer ?
#
loop_
_entity_poly.entity_id
_entity_poly.type
_entity_poly.pdbx_seq_one_letter_code
_entity_poly.pdbx_strand_id
1 'polypeptide(L)'
;MSTEEAQQLQAALGSALTDRREFVRTVGFRRADGAYVVERRGAESAGHRKVFDSFAACRRLFDALPAAFAATDLDAPGVSGGRRHMLAWHFVEHPAFDCALVSRQPLTVRKSESESKPATADPGSAPVADD
;
A
#
# COMPACT_ATOMS: atom_id res chain seq x y z
N MET A 1 39.68 -9.17 10.71
CA MET A 1 38.53 -8.67 9.94
C MET A 1 39.06 -7.97 8.71
N SER A 2 38.72 -8.45 7.53
CA SER A 2 39.27 -7.96 6.27
C SER A 2 38.34 -6.95 5.61
N THR A 3 38.89 -6.02 4.82
CA THR A 3 38.15 -5.02 4.06
C THR A 3 37.11 -5.64 3.11
N GLU A 4 37.36 -6.87 2.65
CA GLU A 4 36.46 -7.64 1.78
C GLU A 4 35.20 -8.12 2.52
N GLU A 5 35.34 -8.56 3.78
CA GLU A 5 34.21 -8.95 4.64
C GLU A 5 33.35 -7.72 4.97
N ALA A 6 34.00 -6.58 5.24
CA ALA A 6 33.31 -5.32 5.47
C ALA A 6 32.54 -4.85 4.22
N GLN A 7 33.12 -4.99 3.03
CA GLN A 7 32.46 -4.61 1.76
C GLN A 7 31.32 -5.55 1.39
N GLN A 8 31.43 -6.85 1.64
CA GLN A 8 30.31 -7.79 1.44
C GLN A 8 29.17 -7.50 2.41
N LEU A 9 29.48 -7.22 3.68
CA LEU A 9 28.48 -6.81 4.65
C LEU A 9 27.84 -5.47 4.23
N GLN A 10 28.64 -4.50 3.77
CA GLN A 10 28.16 -3.19 3.34
C GLN A 10 27.34 -3.24 2.04
N ALA A 11 27.67 -4.14 1.11
CA ALA A 11 26.89 -4.40 -0.09
C ALA A 11 25.58 -5.16 0.23
N ALA A 12 25.61 -6.08 1.19
CA ALA A 12 24.42 -6.77 1.68
C ALA A 12 23.48 -5.81 2.45
N LEU A 13 24.03 -4.91 3.28
CA LEU A 13 23.26 -3.84 3.94
C LEU A 13 22.75 -2.79 2.95
N GLY A 14 23.55 -2.42 1.94
CA GLY A 14 23.20 -1.46 0.89
C GLY A 14 22.10 -1.98 -0.05
N SER A 15 22.11 -3.28 -0.36
CA SER A 15 21.07 -3.95 -1.16
C SER A 15 19.78 -4.19 -0.38
N ALA A 16 19.88 -4.39 0.94
CA ALA A 16 18.73 -4.55 1.83
C ALA A 16 17.93 -3.25 2.07
N LEU A 17 18.47 -2.09 1.67
CA LEU A 17 17.90 -0.76 1.88
C LEU A 17 17.54 -0.02 0.58
N THR A 18 17.76 -0.62 -0.60
CA THR A 18 17.77 0.11 -1.89
C THR A 18 16.41 0.61 -2.36
N ASP A 19 15.31 0.15 -1.76
CA ASP A 19 13.95 0.61 -2.12
C ASP A 19 13.31 1.49 -1.03
N ARG A 20 14.13 2.07 -0.14
CA ARG A 20 13.63 3.00 0.88
C ARG A 20 13.23 4.32 0.24
N ARG A 21 11.93 4.60 0.27
CA ARG A 21 11.33 5.83 -0.22
C ARG A 21 10.68 6.59 0.92
N GLU A 22 11.18 7.80 1.14
CA GLU A 22 10.60 8.74 2.09
C GLU A 22 9.52 9.57 1.41
N PHE A 23 8.42 9.74 2.11
CA PHE A 23 7.29 10.58 1.72
C PHE A 23 7.10 11.71 2.72
N VAL A 24 6.05 12.51 2.56
CA VAL A 24 5.79 13.62 3.47
C VAL A 24 5.54 13.12 4.89
N ARG A 25 4.67 12.11 5.06
CA ARG A 25 4.30 11.57 6.38
C ARG A 25 4.78 10.15 6.62
N THR A 26 5.10 9.42 5.56
CA THR A 26 5.42 7.99 5.64
C THR A 26 6.78 7.67 5.06
N VAL A 27 7.27 6.47 5.37
CA VAL A 27 8.44 5.86 4.73
C VAL A 27 8.04 4.46 4.33
N GLY A 28 8.26 4.10 3.06
CA GLY A 28 8.05 2.75 2.54
C GLY A 28 9.37 2.14 2.12
N PHE A 29 9.64 0.89 2.48
CA PHE A 29 10.85 0.19 2.02
C PHE A 29 10.66 -1.31 1.97
N ARG A 30 11.41 -1.95 1.07
CA ARG A 30 11.51 -3.41 0.98
C ARG A 30 12.69 -3.90 1.83
N ARG A 31 12.49 -4.97 2.59
CA ARG A 31 13.55 -5.66 3.33
C ARG A 31 14.21 -6.74 2.46
N ALA A 32 15.38 -7.20 2.88
CA ALA A 32 16.08 -8.33 2.25
C ALA A 32 15.26 -9.62 2.19
N ASP A 33 14.37 -9.84 3.17
CA ASP A 33 13.45 -10.98 3.20
C ASP A 33 12.23 -10.84 2.25
N GLY A 34 12.14 -9.74 1.49
CA GLY A 34 11.07 -9.49 0.53
C GLY A 34 9.84 -8.78 1.13
N ALA A 35 9.76 -8.69 2.46
CA ALA A 35 8.73 -7.93 3.15
C ALA A 35 8.74 -6.45 2.78
N TYR A 36 7.57 -5.84 2.81
CA TYR A 36 7.41 -4.40 2.62
C TYR A 36 6.99 -3.75 3.94
N VAL A 37 7.70 -2.69 4.32
CA VAL A 37 7.50 -1.99 5.59
C VAL A 37 7.02 -0.58 5.32
N VAL A 38 5.96 -0.18 6.00
CA VAL A 38 5.46 1.19 6.04
C VAL A 38 5.62 1.73 7.45
N GLU A 39 6.27 2.89 7.59
CA GLU A 39 6.52 3.56 8.87
C GLU A 39 6.03 5.01 8.80
N ARG A 40 5.77 5.63 9.96
CA ARG A 40 5.66 7.09 10.02
C ARG A 40 7.05 7.70 9.88
N ARG A 41 7.13 8.79 9.12
CA ARG A 41 8.33 9.61 9.06
C ARG A 41 8.58 10.28 10.43
N GLY A 42 9.82 10.20 10.92
CA GLY A 42 10.24 10.80 12.18
C GLY A 42 9.86 10.03 13.46
N ALA A 43 9.28 8.83 13.33
CA ALA A 43 9.01 7.98 14.49
C ALA A 43 10.09 6.88 14.59
N GLU A 44 11.00 6.99 15.56
CA GLU A 44 12.08 6.01 15.77
C GLU A 44 11.61 4.75 16.53
N SER A 45 10.41 4.77 17.12
CA SER A 45 9.88 3.64 17.89
C SER A 45 9.26 2.56 16.99
N ALA A 46 9.75 1.33 17.16
CA ALA A 46 9.36 0.16 16.38
C ALA A 46 7.85 -0.15 16.38
N GLY A 47 7.08 0.34 17.36
CA GLY A 47 5.64 0.16 17.46
C GLY A 47 4.80 0.88 16.39
N HIS A 48 5.40 1.81 15.63
CA HIS A 48 4.69 2.63 14.64
C HIS A 48 4.85 2.20 13.19
N ARG A 49 5.32 0.96 12.95
CA ARG A 49 5.40 0.39 11.60
C ARG A 49 4.34 -0.66 11.33
N LYS A 50 4.07 -0.89 10.05
CA LYS A 50 3.32 -2.03 9.53
C LYS A 50 4.22 -2.79 8.57
N VAL A 51 4.37 -4.08 8.82
CA VAL A 51 5.07 -5.02 7.94
C VAL A 51 4.03 -5.81 7.16
N PHE A 52 4.25 -5.92 5.86
CA PHE A 52 3.55 -6.79 4.93
C PHE A 52 4.52 -7.85 4.43
N ASP A 53 4.02 -9.06 4.12
CA ASP A 53 4.86 -10.14 3.58
C ASP A 53 5.54 -9.77 2.26
N SER A 54 4.96 -8.82 1.51
CA SER A 54 5.52 -8.26 0.30
C SER A 54 4.83 -6.95 -0.07
N PHE A 55 5.41 -6.20 -1.01
CA PHE A 55 4.73 -5.04 -1.62
C PHE A 55 3.40 -5.45 -2.29
N ALA A 56 3.35 -6.63 -2.89
CA ALA A 56 2.13 -7.16 -3.50
C ALA A 56 1.02 -7.46 -2.46
N ALA A 57 1.37 -7.80 -1.22
CA ALA A 57 0.38 -7.93 -0.14
C ALA A 57 -0.19 -6.55 0.27
N CYS A 58 0.65 -5.51 0.30
CA CYS A 58 0.21 -4.13 0.51
C CYS A 58 -0.73 -3.65 -0.62
N ARG A 59 -0.38 -3.98 -1.87
CA ARG A 59 -1.21 -3.66 -3.04
C ARG A 59 -2.56 -4.39 -3.03
N ARG A 60 -2.58 -5.69 -2.70
CA ARG A 60 -3.82 -6.45 -2.54
C ARG A 60 -4.76 -5.87 -1.47
N LEU A 61 -4.21 -5.38 -0.35
CA LEU A 61 -5.00 -4.66 0.65
C LEU A 61 -5.65 -3.41 0.02
N PHE A 62 -4.87 -2.61 -0.71
CA PHE A 62 -5.41 -1.44 -1.40
C PHE A 62 -6.49 -1.84 -2.42
N ASP A 63 -6.25 -2.83 -3.26
CA ASP A 63 -7.16 -3.27 -4.31
C ASP A 63 -8.52 -3.72 -3.75
N ALA A 64 -8.52 -4.39 -2.58
CA ALA A 64 -9.73 -4.85 -1.90
C ALA A 64 -10.59 -3.73 -1.29
N LEU A 65 -10.04 -2.52 -1.09
CA LEU A 65 -10.80 -1.40 -0.54
C LEU A 65 -11.86 -0.87 -1.51
N PRO A 66 -12.95 -0.26 -1.01
CA PRO A 66 -13.90 0.44 -1.86
C PRO A 66 -13.24 1.59 -2.63
N ALA A 67 -13.91 2.07 -3.68
CA ALA A 67 -13.43 3.18 -4.52
C ALA A 67 -13.19 4.46 -3.69
N ALA A 68 -14.01 4.70 -2.67
CA ALA A 68 -13.75 5.68 -1.63
C ALA A 68 -13.69 4.98 -0.28
N PHE A 69 -12.61 5.18 0.47
CA PHE A 69 -12.38 4.52 1.75
C PHE A 69 -11.84 5.50 2.79
N ALA A 70 -12.22 5.29 4.04
CA ALA A 70 -11.69 5.96 5.20
C ALA A 70 -10.62 5.11 5.88
N ALA A 71 -9.93 5.70 6.86
CA ALA A 71 -8.99 4.94 7.68
C ALA A 71 -9.65 3.71 8.33
N THR A 72 -10.93 3.80 8.72
CA THR A 72 -11.67 2.70 9.36
C THR A 72 -11.88 1.48 8.47
N ASP A 73 -11.90 1.64 7.15
CA ASP A 73 -12.07 0.54 6.19
C ASP A 73 -10.80 -0.30 6.03
N LEU A 74 -9.66 0.20 6.55
CA LEU A 74 -8.39 -0.53 6.57
C LEU A 74 -8.42 -1.58 7.68
N ASP A 75 -9.05 -2.70 7.38
CA ASP A 75 -9.11 -3.85 8.27
C ASP A 75 -8.20 -4.96 7.75
N ALA A 76 -7.05 -5.11 8.40
CA ALA A 76 -6.08 -6.15 8.11
C ALA A 76 -5.38 -6.58 9.41
N PRO A 77 -4.84 -7.80 9.49
CA PRO A 77 -4.14 -8.28 10.68
C PRO A 77 -3.04 -7.31 11.14
N GLY A 78 -3.12 -6.89 12.41
CA GLY A 78 -2.17 -5.93 13.00
C GLY A 78 -2.34 -4.47 12.56
N VAL A 79 -3.36 -4.16 11.75
CA VAL A 79 -3.72 -2.80 11.35
C VAL A 79 -4.85 -2.29 12.24
N SER A 80 -4.49 -1.49 13.24
CA SER A 80 -5.45 -0.89 14.17
C SER A 80 -5.06 0.55 14.51
N GLY A 81 -6.04 1.34 14.92
CA GLY A 81 -5.85 2.71 15.42
C GLY A 81 -5.00 3.58 14.49
N GLY A 82 -3.87 4.09 15.01
CA GLY A 82 -2.97 4.97 14.27
C GLY A 82 -2.34 4.35 13.01
N ARG A 83 -2.26 3.02 12.91
CA ARG A 83 -1.71 2.34 11.70
C ARG A 83 -2.63 2.47 10.50
N ARG A 84 -3.95 2.51 10.73
CA ARG A 84 -4.94 2.77 9.68
C ARG A 84 -4.69 4.13 9.01
N HIS A 85 -4.54 5.17 9.83
CA HIS A 85 -4.25 6.52 9.35
C HIS A 85 -2.91 6.59 8.60
N MET A 86 -1.88 5.93 9.14
CA MET A 86 -0.58 5.85 8.48
C MET A 86 -0.68 5.21 7.09
N LEU A 87 -1.41 4.10 6.95
CA LEU A 87 -1.57 3.43 5.66
C LEU A 87 -2.41 4.27 4.68
N ALA A 88 -3.46 4.94 5.14
CA ALA A 88 -4.22 5.86 4.29
C ALA A 88 -3.33 6.97 3.73
N TRP A 89 -2.47 7.57 4.56
CA TRP A 89 -1.47 8.54 4.10
C TRP A 89 -0.45 7.93 3.13
N HIS A 90 0.01 6.71 3.42
CA HIS A 90 0.96 6.03 2.56
C HIS A 90 0.41 5.83 1.15
N PHE A 91 -0.85 5.39 1.00
CA PHE A 91 -1.47 5.21 -0.31
C PHE A 91 -1.58 6.52 -1.08
N VAL A 92 -1.98 7.61 -0.41
CA VAL A 92 -2.06 8.93 -1.05
C VAL A 92 -0.68 9.44 -1.48
N GLU A 93 0.38 9.12 -0.74
CA GLU A 93 1.73 9.63 -0.99
C GLU A 93 2.52 8.79 -2.01
N HIS A 94 2.19 7.50 -2.15
CA HIS A 94 3.00 6.55 -2.89
C HIS A 94 2.49 6.38 -4.34
N PRO A 95 3.32 6.68 -5.36
CA PRO A 95 2.87 6.82 -6.76
C PRO A 95 2.36 5.52 -7.42
N ALA A 96 2.64 4.37 -6.81
CA ALA A 96 2.09 3.08 -7.27
C ALA A 96 0.62 2.85 -6.90
N PHE A 97 0.02 3.72 -6.08
CA PHE A 97 -1.39 3.66 -5.72
C PHE A 97 -2.10 4.84 -6.35
N ASP A 98 -2.94 4.54 -7.33
CA ASP A 98 -3.68 5.55 -8.09
C ASP A 98 -4.88 6.03 -7.28
N CYS A 99 -4.63 6.95 -6.34
CA CYS A 99 -5.62 7.51 -5.45
C CYS A 99 -5.25 8.91 -4.97
N ALA A 100 -6.24 9.65 -4.50
CA ALA A 100 -6.06 10.99 -3.96
C ALA A 100 -6.83 11.18 -2.66
N LEU A 101 -6.34 12.10 -1.83
CA LEU A 101 -7.05 12.54 -0.64
C LEU A 101 -8.24 13.43 -1.03
N VAL A 102 -9.44 13.06 -0.60
CA VAL A 102 -10.67 13.84 -0.86
C VAL A 102 -11.22 14.54 0.37
N SER A 103 -10.93 14.03 1.57
CA SER A 103 -11.22 14.74 2.83
C SER A 103 -10.17 14.44 3.88
N ARG A 104 -9.87 15.44 4.73
CA ARG A 104 -8.96 15.27 5.89
C ARG A 104 -9.71 14.88 7.16
N GLN A 105 -11.00 15.20 7.27
CA GLN A 105 -11.82 14.97 8.45
C GLN A 105 -13.27 14.62 8.02
N PRO A 106 -13.66 13.33 8.09
CA PRO A 106 -12.80 12.17 8.33
C PRO A 106 -11.74 11.99 7.23
N LEU A 107 -10.63 11.32 7.55
CA LEU A 107 -9.56 11.04 6.58
C LEU A 107 -10.09 10.07 5.52
N THR A 108 -10.37 10.59 4.33
CA THR A 108 -11.01 9.86 3.23
C THR A 108 -10.15 9.95 1.98
N VAL A 109 -9.91 8.80 1.39
CA VAL A 109 -9.14 8.60 0.16
C VAL A 109 -10.08 8.09 -0.92
N ARG A 110 -9.88 8.54 -2.15
CA ARG A 110 -10.61 8.05 -3.32
C ARG A 110 -9.61 7.50 -4.33
N LYS A 111 -9.81 6.25 -4.74
CA LYS A 111 -9.12 5.65 -5.88
C LYS A 111 -9.50 6.42 -7.13
N SER A 112 -8.53 6.71 -7.99
CA SER A 112 -8.82 7.18 -9.33
C SER A 112 -9.64 6.11 -10.04
N GLU A 113 -10.60 6.52 -10.85
CA GLU A 113 -11.35 5.62 -11.71
C GLU A 113 -10.41 5.12 -12.82
N SER A 114 -9.48 4.23 -12.48
CA SER A 114 -8.92 3.32 -13.47
C SER A 114 -10.10 2.47 -13.90
N GLU A 115 -10.54 2.69 -15.14
CA GLU A 115 -11.62 2.03 -15.87
C GLU A 115 -11.68 0.53 -15.55
N SER A 116 -12.25 0.22 -14.39
CA SER A 116 -12.44 -1.15 -13.94
C SER A 116 -13.68 -1.55 -14.68
N LYS A 117 -13.46 -2.05 -15.91
CA LYS A 117 -14.52 -2.56 -16.78
C LYS A 117 -15.53 -3.26 -15.87
N PRO A 118 -16.81 -2.83 -15.86
CA PRO A 118 -17.82 -3.60 -15.18
C PRO A 118 -17.69 -5.01 -15.71
N ALA A 119 -17.57 -5.99 -14.80
CA ALA A 119 -17.66 -7.39 -15.17
C ALA A 119 -18.90 -7.50 -16.04
N THR A 120 -18.70 -7.82 -17.32
CA THR A 120 -19.75 -7.99 -18.32
C THR A 120 -20.71 -9.05 -17.79
N ALA A 121 -21.74 -8.63 -17.05
CA ALA A 121 -22.97 -9.37 -16.93
C ALA A 121 -23.66 -9.17 -18.28
N ASP A 122 -23.39 -10.13 -19.16
CA ASP A 122 -24.03 -10.34 -20.44
C ASP A 122 -25.54 -10.07 -20.36
N PRO A 123 -26.09 -9.03 -21.02
CA PRO A 123 -27.52 -8.89 -21.23
C PRO A 123 -27.87 -9.49 -22.60
N GLY A 124 -27.63 -10.80 -22.78
CA GLY A 124 -27.83 -11.50 -24.05
C GLY A 124 -28.86 -12.62 -23.98
N SER A 125 -30.15 -12.27 -23.90
CA SER A 125 -31.21 -12.88 -24.75
C SER A 125 -32.62 -12.45 -24.33
N ALA A 126 -33.14 -11.45 -25.01
CA ALA A 126 -34.52 -11.42 -25.49
C ALA A 126 -34.53 -10.53 -26.74
N PRO A 127 -35.46 -10.65 -27.72
CA PRO A 127 -36.48 -11.67 -27.98
C PRO A 127 -36.46 -12.18 -29.45
N VAL A 128 -37.09 -13.32 -29.75
CA VAL A 128 -37.60 -13.57 -31.12
C VAL A 128 -39.03 -14.08 -31.04
N ALA A 129 -39.92 -13.33 -31.68
CA ALA A 129 -41.28 -13.70 -32.02
C ALA A 129 -41.27 -14.31 -33.42
N ASP A 130 -41.97 -15.43 -33.61
CA ASP A 130 -42.43 -16.06 -34.86
C ASP A 130 -43.22 -17.31 -34.37
N ASP A 131 -44.50 -17.61 -34.63
CA ASP A 131 -45.57 -17.20 -35.55
C ASP A 131 -46.91 -17.42 -34.80
#